data_AF-A0A4D5S545-F1
#
_entry.id   AF-A0A4D5S545-F1
#
_cell.length_a   1.000
_cell.length_b   1.000
_cell.length_c   1.000
_cell.angle_alpha   90.00
_cell.angle_beta   90.00
_cell.angle_gamma   90.00
#
_symmetry.space_group_name_H-M   'P 1'
#
loop_
_entity.id
_entity.type
_entity.pdbx_description
1 polymer ?
#
loop_
_entity_poly.entity_id
_entity_poly.type
_entity_poly.pdbx_seq_one_letter_code
_entity_poly.pdbx_strand_id
1 'polypeptide(L)'
;MEFSTVSSLEEPLWSNLNLLKVTIGKYRDDHKVPFQERIRVATQRNSSMLRCAVQFVMGSNGRRYAEAFEKILDLPTLVEAVQKAANKPEEEAKEMVRNAKRHLDYNFLAAVGVVRNAVVCEPNGQVQLDGIGLDNWFRIRQYLRVADILPEPRGGGS
;
A
#
# COMPACT_ATOMS: atom_id res chain seq x y z
N MET A 1 -15.25 -34.71 13.32
CA MET A 1 -15.36 -33.37 13.93
C MET A 1 -14.07 -32.59 13.64
N GLU A 2 -13.76 -32.34 12.35
CA GLU A 2 -12.54 -31.60 11.92
C GLU A 2 -12.84 -30.57 10.81
N PHE A 3 -14.04 -30.56 10.23
CA PHE A 3 -14.40 -29.64 9.15
C PHE A 3 -14.64 -28.20 9.64
N SER A 4 -14.92 -27.97 10.92
CA SER A 4 -15.29 -26.65 11.44
C SER A 4 -14.10 -25.71 11.64
N THR A 5 -12.87 -26.24 11.76
CA THR A 5 -11.67 -25.44 12.07
C THR A 5 -11.00 -24.85 10.83
N VAL A 6 -11.12 -25.51 9.67
CA VAL A 6 -10.58 -24.98 8.40
C VAL A 6 -11.43 -23.80 7.93
N SER A 7 -12.75 -23.91 7.98
CA SER A 7 -13.68 -22.84 7.61
C SER A 7 -13.52 -21.60 8.50
N SER A 8 -13.19 -21.77 9.78
CA SER A 8 -12.98 -20.65 10.70
C SER A 8 -11.69 -19.88 10.44
N LEU A 9 -10.73 -20.46 9.71
CA LEU A 9 -9.43 -19.83 9.42
C LEU A 9 -9.38 -19.16 8.04
N GLU A 10 -10.39 -19.33 7.19
CA GLU A 10 -10.35 -18.78 5.82
C GLU A 10 -10.30 -17.25 5.80
N GLU A 11 -11.21 -16.59 6.52
CA GLU A 11 -11.30 -15.13 6.55
C GLU A 11 -10.07 -14.48 7.21
N PRO A 12 -9.58 -14.97 8.38
CA PRO A 12 -8.34 -14.47 8.96
C PRO A 12 -7.13 -14.64 8.04
N LEU A 13 -7.01 -15.76 7.33
CA LEU A 13 -5.88 -16.01 6.42
C LEU A 13 -5.97 -15.16 5.15
N TRP A 14 -7.18 -14.96 4.62
CA TRP A 14 -7.42 -14.13 3.44
C TRP A 14 -7.10 -12.65 3.68
N SER A 15 -7.42 -12.15 4.87
CA SER A 15 -7.20 -10.75 5.27
C SER A 15 -5.77 -10.47 5.77
N ASN A 16 -5.00 -11.50 6.13
CA ASN A 16 -3.65 -11.35 6.64
C ASN A 16 -2.65 -10.91 5.56
N LEU A 17 -2.15 -9.69 5.66
CA LEU A 17 -1.16 -9.12 4.72
C LEU A 17 0.27 -9.63 4.94
N ASN A 18 0.58 -10.21 6.10
CA ASN A 18 1.89 -10.84 6.39
C ASN A 18 2.03 -12.23 5.77
N LEU A 19 0.96 -12.79 5.19
CA LEU A 19 1.00 -14.08 4.53
C LEU A 19 1.70 -13.96 3.16
N LEU A 20 3.02 -14.18 3.15
CA LEU A 20 3.87 -14.01 1.96
C LEU A 20 4.28 -15.31 1.29
N LYS A 21 4.24 -16.43 2.01
CA LYS A 21 4.52 -17.77 1.48
C LYS A 21 3.82 -18.83 2.32
N VAL A 22 3.07 -19.72 1.68
CA VAL A 22 2.44 -20.88 2.32
C VAL A 22 2.67 -22.11 1.45
N THR A 23 3.10 -23.19 2.08
CA THR A 23 3.15 -24.51 1.45
C THR A 23 1.98 -25.33 1.96
N ILE A 24 1.05 -25.67 1.08
CA ILE A 24 -0.05 -26.57 1.43
C ILE A 24 0.32 -27.97 0.95
N GLY A 25 0.25 -28.96 1.85
CA GLY A 25 0.42 -30.36 1.49
C GLY A 25 -0.60 -30.79 0.44
N LYS A 26 -0.17 -31.60 -0.54
CA LYS A 26 -1.04 -32.16 -1.58
C LYS A 26 -2.00 -33.19 -0.97
N TYR A 27 -3.13 -32.73 -0.44
CA TYR A 27 -4.23 -33.61 -0.05
C TYR A 27 -5.28 -33.62 -1.17
N ARG A 28 -5.54 -34.79 -1.75
CA ARG A 28 -6.61 -35.02 -2.74
C ARG A 28 -7.95 -35.11 -2.01
N ASP A 29 -8.42 -33.99 -1.48
CA ASP A 29 -9.76 -33.85 -0.92
C ASP A 29 -10.44 -32.71 -1.69
N ASP A 30 -11.44 -33.06 -2.50
CA ASP A 30 -12.12 -32.15 -3.44
C ASP A 30 -12.79 -30.97 -2.70
N HIS A 31 -13.13 -31.16 -1.43
CA HIS A 31 -13.71 -30.12 -0.58
C HIS A 31 -12.71 -29.04 -0.11
N LYS A 32 -11.39 -29.25 -0.27
CA LYS A 32 -10.34 -28.31 0.16
C LYS A 32 -9.75 -27.47 -0.98
N VAL A 33 -10.12 -27.75 -2.23
CA VAL A 33 -9.64 -27.01 -3.41
C VAL A 33 -9.95 -25.49 -3.33
N PRO A 34 -11.16 -25.05 -2.91
CA PRO A 34 -11.47 -23.62 -2.80
C PRO A 34 -10.60 -22.88 -1.77
N PHE A 35 -10.35 -23.51 -0.63
CA PHE A 35 -9.50 -22.97 0.44
C PHE A 35 -8.04 -22.82 -0.01
N GLN A 36 -7.50 -23.85 -0.68
CA GLN A 36 -6.13 -23.83 -1.20
C GLN A 36 -5.93 -22.72 -2.22
N GLU A 37 -6.88 -22.55 -3.14
CA GLU A 37 -6.82 -21.48 -4.13
C GLU A 37 -6.95 -20.11 -3.47
N ARG A 38 -7.82 -19.95 -2.47
CA ARG A 38 -7.91 -18.70 -1.67
C ARG A 38 -6.58 -18.32 -1.04
N ILE A 39 -5.89 -19.26 -0.40
CA ILE A 39 -4.56 -19.00 0.20
C ILE A 39 -3.54 -18.62 -0.86
N ARG A 40 -3.54 -19.32 -2.00
CA ARG A 40 -2.63 -19.03 -3.10
C ARG A 40 -2.84 -17.61 -3.64
N VAL A 41 -4.10 -17.23 -3.88
CA VAL A 41 -4.46 -15.89 -4.34
C VAL A 41 -4.08 -14.83 -3.30
N ALA A 42 -4.37 -15.06 -2.01
CA ALA A 42 -3.97 -14.15 -0.93
C ALA A 42 -2.45 -13.93 -0.90
N THR A 43 -1.69 -15.02 -0.97
CA THR A 43 -0.22 -15.00 -0.98
C THR A 43 0.30 -14.21 -2.18
N GLN A 44 -0.20 -14.49 -3.39
CA GLN A 44 0.21 -13.79 -4.60
C GLN A 44 -0.13 -12.30 -4.55
N ARG A 45 -1.32 -11.95 -4.04
CA ARG A 45 -1.75 -10.56 -3.83
C ARG A 45 -0.81 -9.84 -2.87
N ASN A 46 -0.51 -10.45 -1.72
CA ASN A 46 0.35 -9.88 -0.69
C ASN A 46 1.79 -9.71 -1.18
N SER A 47 2.36 -10.71 -1.88
CA SER A 47 3.69 -10.58 -2.49
C SER A 47 3.74 -9.47 -3.54
N SER A 48 2.69 -9.35 -4.36
CA SER A 48 2.60 -8.28 -5.36
C SER A 48 2.51 -6.90 -4.71
N MET A 49 1.77 -6.79 -3.61
CA MET A 49 1.65 -5.57 -2.80
C MET A 49 3.00 -5.20 -2.17
N LEU A 50 3.68 -6.16 -1.53
CA LEU A 50 5.01 -5.95 -0.97
C LEU A 50 6.01 -5.48 -2.02
N ARG A 51 6.02 -6.11 -3.20
CA ARG A 51 6.88 -5.68 -4.31
C ARG A 51 6.57 -4.23 -4.73
N CYS A 52 5.30 -3.86 -4.84
CA CYS A 52 4.91 -2.49 -5.20
C CYS A 52 5.33 -1.47 -4.14
N ALA A 53 5.16 -1.80 -2.86
CA ALA A 53 5.58 -0.95 -1.75
C ALA A 53 7.11 -0.77 -1.72
N VAL A 54 7.88 -1.84 -1.93
CA VAL A 54 9.34 -1.74 -2.05
C VAL A 54 9.72 -0.85 -3.23
N GLN A 55 9.09 -1.02 -4.39
CA GLN A 55 9.35 -0.15 -5.56
C GLN A 55 9.06 1.33 -5.25
N PHE A 56 8.00 1.63 -4.49
CA PHE A 56 7.73 2.98 -4.01
C PHE A 56 8.88 3.55 -3.17
N VAL A 57 9.35 2.78 -2.19
CA VAL A 57 10.49 3.17 -1.33
C VAL A 57 11.76 3.37 -2.15
N MET A 58 11.95 2.59 -3.21
CA MET A 58 13.08 2.70 -4.14
C MET A 58 12.93 3.85 -5.16
N GLY A 59 11.86 4.66 -5.07
CA GLY A 59 11.65 5.85 -5.90
C GLY A 59 10.69 5.68 -7.09
N SER A 60 9.98 4.55 -7.19
CA SER A 60 8.93 4.40 -8.19
C SER A 60 7.72 5.25 -7.84
N ASN A 61 7.29 6.05 -8.81
CA ASN A 61 6.13 6.94 -8.66
C ASN A 61 4.86 6.31 -9.23
N GLY A 62 3.72 6.73 -8.70
CA GLY A 62 2.41 6.39 -9.22
C GLY A 62 1.50 5.77 -8.15
N ARG A 63 0.21 5.98 -8.36
CA ARG A 63 -0.85 5.63 -7.41
C ARG A 63 -0.77 4.20 -6.90
N ARG A 64 -0.56 3.22 -7.79
CA ARG A 64 -0.48 1.79 -7.41
C ARG A 64 0.64 1.50 -6.40
N TYR A 65 1.80 2.14 -6.56
CA TYR A 65 2.94 1.94 -5.66
C TYR A 65 2.70 2.65 -4.33
N ALA A 66 2.19 3.88 -4.37
CA ALA A 66 1.82 4.66 -3.20
C ALA A 66 0.74 3.97 -2.35
N GLU A 67 -0.30 3.42 -2.99
CA GLU A 67 -1.38 2.70 -2.32
C GLU A 67 -0.88 1.43 -1.63
N ALA A 68 -0.05 0.64 -2.34
CA ALA A 68 0.55 -0.56 -1.78
C ALA A 68 1.46 -0.23 -0.59
N PHE A 69 2.26 0.83 -0.70
CA PHE A 69 3.13 1.31 0.37
C PHE A 69 2.33 1.76 1.60
N GLU A 70 1.33 2.62 1.43
CA GLU A 70 0.51 3.11 2.55
C GLU A 70 -0.21 1.95 3.26
N LYS A 71 -0.66 0.95 2.51
CA LYS A 71 -1.38 -0.21 3.06
C LYS A 71 -0.54 -1.14 3.93
N ILE A 72 0.78 -1.19 3.72
CA ILE A 72 1.67 -2.09 4.45
C ILE A 72 2.79 -1.37 5.21
N LEU A 73 2.71 -0.04 5.31
CA LEU A 73 3.74 0.80 5.93
C LEU A 73 4.13 0.33 7.34
N ASP A 74 3.13 -0.11 8.11
CA ASP A 74 3.32 -0.52 9.50
C ASP A 74 3.78 -1.99 9.64
N LEU A 75 3.91 -2.72 8.53
CA LEU A 75 4.34 -4.12 8.57
C LEU A 75 5.88 -4.23 8.62
N PRO A 76 6.45 -4.97 9.60
CA PRO A 76 7.90 -5.20 9.68
C PRO A 76 8.50 -5.82 8.40
N THR A 77 7.70 -6.62 7.70
CA THR A 77 8.09 -7.28 6.45
C THR A 77 8.49 -6.30 5.34
N LEU A 78 7.99 -5.06 5.38
CA LEU A 78 8.40 -4.02 4.44
C LEU A 78 9.87 -3.63 4.63
N VAL A 79 10.30 -3.40 5.88
CA VAL A 79 11.68 -3.01 6.19
C VAL A 79 12.64 -4.12 5.78
N GLU A 80 12.35 -5.37 6.12
CA GLU A 80 13.16 -6.52 5.70
C GLU A 80 13.27 -6.64 4.17
N ALA A 81 12.18 -6.39 3.45
CA ALA A 81 12.17 -6.47 2.00
C ALA A 81 12.97 -5.31 1.37
N VAL A 82 12.87 -4.10 1.92
CA VAL A 82 13.67 -2.94 1.52
C VAL A 82 15.16 -3.20 1.81
N GLN A 83 15.49 -3.74 2.98
CA GLN A 83 16.85 -4.10 3.37
C GLN A 83 17.49 -5.03 2.32
N LYS A 84 16.77 -6.09 1.93
CA LYS A 84 17.20 -7.05 0.91
C LYS A 84 17.31 -6.41 -0.47
N ALA A 85 16.35 -5.56 -0.85
CA ALA A 85 16.31 -4.94 -2.18
C ALA A 85 17.38 -3.85 -2.37
N ALA A 86 17.63 -3.05 -1.33
CA ALA A 86 18.61 -1.97 -1.35
C ALA A 86 20.04 -2.42 -0.98
N ASN A 87 20.18 -3.65 -0.46
CA ASN A 87 21.42 -4.17 0.11
C ASN A 87 22.02 -3.21 1.16
N LYS A 88 21.18 -2.79 2.09
CA LYS A 88 21.49 -1.82 3.16
C LYS A 88 21.31 -2.44 4.55
N PRO A 89 21.92 -1.89 5.61
CA PRO A 89 21.59 -2.30 6.97
C PRO A 89 20.15 -1.90 7.35
N GLU A 90 19.61 -2.55 8.38
CA GLU A 90 18.22 -2.36 8.82
C GLU A 90 17.89 -0.90 9.15
N GLU A 91 18.78 -0.19 9.82
CA GLU A 91 18.55 1.23 10.18
C GLU A 91 18.48 2.15 8.96
N GLU A 92 19.30 1.91 7.94
CA GLU A 92 19.19 2.62 6.66
C GLU A 92 17.89 2.28 5.95
N ALA A 93 17.46 1.01 5.95
CA ALA A 93 16.18 0.60 5.36
C ALA A 93 14.98 1.25 6.07
N LYS A 94 15.01 1.35 7.41
CA LYS A 94 14.00 2.09 8.19
C LYS A 94 13.95 3.55 7.78
N GLU A 95 15.10 4.20 7.62
CA GLU A 95 15.16 5.60 7.20
C GLU A 95 14.65 5.79 5.77
N MET A 96 14.92 4.86 4.85
CA MET A 96 14.34 4.87 3.50
C MET A 96 12.80 4.81 3.55
N VAL A 97 12.24 3.93 4.38
CA VAL A 97 10.78 3.83 4.57
C VAL A 97 10.20 5.13 5.15
N ARG A 98 10.84 5.72 6.16
CA ARG A 98 10.41 7.03 6.72
C ARG A 98 10.45 8.14 5.68
N ASN A 99 11.49 8.20 4.86
CA ASN A 99 11.63 9.19 3.81
C ASN A 99 10.60 9.01 2.70
N ALA A 100 10.30 7.76 2.33
CA ALA A 100 9.21 7.46 1.40
C ALA A 100 7.85 7.92 1.95
N LYS A 101 7.58 7.76 3.26
CA LYS A 101 6.36 8.28 3.90
C LYS A 101 6.28 9.80 3.86
N ARG A 102 7.37 10.50 4.23
CA ARG A 102 7.44 11.97 4.14
C ARG A 102 7.23 12.45 2.70
N HIS A 103 7.83 11.76 1.74
CA HIS A 103 7.67 12.07 0.32
C HIS A 103 6.21 11.88 -0.14
N LEU A 104 5.56 10.78 0.26
CA LEU A 104 4.14 10.55 -0.02
C LEU A 104 3.27 11.64 0.60
N ASP A 105 3.53 12.05 1.84
CA ASP A 105 2.73 13.07 2.51
C ASP A 105 2.87 14.43 1.83
N TYR A 106 4.10 14.83 1.47
CA TYR A 106 4.35 16.08 0.76
C TYR A 106 3.71 16.10 -0.63
N ASN A 107 3.82 14.99 -1.37
CA ASN A 107 3.37 14.92 -2.76
C ASN A 107 2.01 14.22 -2.94
N PHE A 108 1.22 14.07 -1.86
CA PHE A 108 0.05 13.17 -1.87
C PHE A 108 -0.94 13.49 -3.00
N LEU A 109 -1.29 14.77 -3.19
CA LEU A 109 -2.24 15.19 -4.23
C LEU A 109 -1.74 14.85 -5.65
N ALA A 110 -0.42 14.93 -5.89
CA ALA A 110 0.16 14.49 -7.14
C ALA A 110 0.19 12.96 -7.24
N ALA A 111 0.56 12.27 -6.16
CA ALA A 111 0.62 10.81 -6.10
C ALA A 111 -0.74 10.14 -6.34
N VAL A 112 -1.84 10.76 -5.90
CA VAL A 112 -3.21 10.28 -6.11
C VAL A 112 -3.85 10.78 -7.41
N GLY A 113 -3.19 11.71 -8.13
CA GLY A 113 -3.64 12.25 -9.41
C GLY A 113 -4.64 13.39 -9.33
N VAL A 114 -4.80 14.04 -8.17
CA VAL A 114 -5.67 15.23 -8.01
C VAL A 114 -5.05 16.45 -8.68
N VAL A 115 -3.72 16.56 -8.64
CA VAL A 115 -2.95 17.60 -9.36
C VAL A 115 -1.86 16.95 -10.19
N ARG A 116 -1.38 17.65 -11.22
CA ARG A 116 -0.22 17.19 -12.01
C ARG A 116 1.08 17.30 -11.21
N ASN A 117 1.30 18.44 -10.53
CA ASN A 117 2.56 18.74 -9.82
C ASN A 117 2.30 19.30 -8.43
N ALA A 118 1.61 20.44 -8.34
CA ALA A 118 1.35 21.13 -7.08
C ALA A 118 0.01 21.87 -7.13
N VAL A 119 -0.54 22.18 -5.95
CA VAL A 119 -1.67 23.10 -5.81
C VAL A 119 -1.12 24.52 -5.85
N VAL A 120 -1.71 25.35 -6.72
CA VAL A 120 -1.47 26.80 -6.76
C VAL A 120 -2.85 27.44 -6.84
N CYS A 121 -3.16 28.30 -5.87
CA CYS A 121 -4.43 28.99 -5.81
C CYS A 121 -4.32 30.41 -6.37
N GLU A 122 -5.39 30.91 -6.98
CA GLU A 122 -5.47 32.30 -7.40
C GLU A 122 -5.71 33.20 -6.17
N PRO A 123 -4.96 34.30 -5.99
CA PRO A 123 -5.10 35.15 -4.82
C PRO A 123 -6.51 35.73 -4.68
N ASN A 124 -7.15 35.48 -3.53
CA ASN A 124 -8.48 36.02 -3.22
C ASN A 124 -8.54 36.76 -1.87
N GLY A 125 -7.38 37.04 -1.26
CA GLY A 125 -7.26 37.72 0.03
C GLY A 125 -7.57 36.85 1.25
N GLN A 126 -7.83 35.55 1.07
CA GLN A 126 -8.04 34.58 2.14
C GLN A 126 -6.92 33.56 2.20
N VAL A 127 -6.81 32.83 3.32
CA VAL A 127 -5.90 31.68 3.41
C VAL A 127 -6.45 30.56 2.54
N GLN A 128 -5.65 30.12 1.57
CA GLN A 128 -6.01 29.07 0.60
C GLN A 128 -5.17 27.81 0.82
N LEU A 129 -5.46 26.74 0.09
CA LEU A 129 -4.88 25.41 0.31
C LEU A 129 -3.35 25.38 0.12
N ASP A 130 -2.82 26.16 -0.81
CA ASP A 130 -1.37 26.35 -1.00
C ASP A 130 -0.71 27.25 0.06
N GLY A 131 -1.52 27.99 0.83
CA GLY A 131 -1.10 28.87 1.91
C GLY A 131 -1.26 28.33 3.33
N ILE A 132 -1.82 27.11 3.53
CA ILE A 132 -2.02 26.58 4.89
C ILE A 132 -0.72 26.13 5.57
N GLY A 133 0.37 25.95 4.82
CA GLY A 133 1.65 25.46 5.33
C GLY A 133 1.68 23.95 5.61
N LEU A 134 2.90 23.41 5.75
CA LEU A 134 3.11 21.95 5.82
C LEU A 134 2.52 21.30 7.08
N ASP A 135 2.57 21.96 8.23
CA ASP A 135 2.05 21.37 9.47
C ASP A 135 0.54 21.16 9.43
N ASN A 136 -0.19 22.14 8.89
CA ASN A 136 -1.64 22.03 8.70
C ASN A 136 -1.97 21.00 7.62
N TRP A 137 -1.17 20.96 6.54
CA TRP A 137 -1.31 19.93 5.53
C TRP A 137 -1.13 18.52 6.10
N PHE A 138 -0.09 18.29 6.92
CA PHE A 138 0.15 16.99 7.54
C PHE A 138 -0.97 16.57 8.50
N ARG A 139 -1.60 17.52 9.20
CA ARG A 139 -2.82 17.24 10.00
C ARG A 139 -3.98 16.79 9.13
N ILE A 140 -4.23 17.45 7.99
CA ILE A 140 -5.28 17.03 7.04
C ILE A 140 -4.94 15.64 6.47
N ARG A 141 -3.68 15.43 6.08
CA ARG A 141 -3.18 14.19 5.48
C ARG A 141 -3.38 12.96 6.37
N GLN A 142 -3.43 13.11 7.70
CA GLN A 142 -3.73 12.00 8.62
C GLN A 142 -5.13 11.40 8.42
N TYR A 143 -6.06 12.17 7.85
CA TYR A 143 -7.44 11.74 7.59
C TYR A 143 -7.67 11.25 6.15
N LEU A 144 -6.66 11.34 5.28
CA LEU A 144 -6.78 10.97 3.87
C LEU A 144 -5.93 9.74 3.59
N ARG A 145 -6.48 8.73 2.90
CA ARG A 145 -5.71 7.61 2.35
C ARG A 145 -5.68 7.68 0.83
N VAL A 146 -4.67 7.09 0.22
CA VAL A 146 -4.56 6.93 -1.24
C VAL A 146 -5.79 6.20 -1.79
N ALA A 147 -6.30 5.23 -1.03
CA ALA A 147 -7.50 4.47 -1.39
C ALA A 147 -8.80 5.30 -1.36
N ASP A 148 -8.83 6.43 -0.64
CA ASP A 148 -10.05 7.24 -0.46
C ASP A 148 -10.33 8.14 -1.69
N ILE A 149 -9.32 8.40 -2.51
CA ILE A 149 -9.44 9.25 -3.70
C ILE A 149 -9.86 8.37 -4.86
N LEU A 150 -11.02 8.56 -5.47
CA LEU A 150 -11.40 7.76 -6.65
C LEU A 150 -10.53 8.13 -7.86
N PRO A 151 -10.07 7.15 -8.66
CA PRO A 151 -9.41 7.47 -9.92
C PRO A 151 -10.43 8.16 -10.84
N GLU A 152 -9.97 9.06 -11.71
CA GLU A 152 -10.84 9.59 -12.75
C GLU A 152 -11.49 8.43 -13.51
N PRO A 153 -12.82 8.44 -13.71
CA PRO A 153 -13.45 7.45 -14.54
C PRO A 153 -12.79 7.53 -15.91
N ARG A 154 -12.42 6.37 -16.48
CA ARG A 154 -11.90 6.30 -17.85
C ARG A 154 -13.04 6.71 -18.78
N GLY A 155 -13.23 8.01 -18.97
CA GLY A 155 -14.10 8.55 -20.00
C GLY A 155 -13.54 8.10 -21.35
N GLY A 156 -14.39 7.43 -22.13
CA GLY A 156 -14.09 7.11 -23.51
C GLY A 156 -13.60 8.36 -24.24
N GLY A 157 -12.55 8.19 -25.03
CA GLY A 157 -11.92 9.29 -25.75
C GLY A 157 -12.94 10.14 -26.50
N SER A 158 -12.84 11.45 -26.28
CA SER A 158 -13.36 12.46 -27.20
C SER A 158 -12.53 12.46 -28.48
#